data_AF-A0A961U8H7-F1
#
_entry.id   AF-A0A961U8H7-F1
#
_cell.length_a   1.000
_cell.length_b   1.000
_cell.length_c   1.000
_cell.angle_alpha   90.00
_cell.angle_beta   90.00
_cell.angle_gamma   90.00
#
_symmetry.space_group_name_H-M   'P 1'
#
loop_
_entity.id
_entity.type
_entity.pdbx_description
1 polymer ?
#
loop_
_entity_poly.entity_id
_entity_poly.type
_entity_poly.pdbx_seq_one_letter_code
_entity_poly.pdbx_strand_id
1 'polypeptide(L)'
;MATGAFGAGANGKPVDVAELKAEIARLETAVRRAAIEKKALLNRIAEMRGKAEDAVDSMVTGSLPSISGNMPAGQPMPAGTQDAIRDALARSAAADLARGQTRVTETRFAVEVAAGHSLSQLRSQWDTLARAHSGLLGQFDPLVHVDEDNRGVTLRLLAGPMANAADAVDVCARLRNTGTVCAAVPYEGQRLNIR
;
A
#
# COMPACT_ATOMS: atom_id res chain seq x y z
N MET A 1 62.11 -38.66 -18.01
CA MET A 1 61.66 -37.43 -17.34
C MET A 1 61.04 -36.56 -18.43
N ALA A 2 59.77 -36.17 -18.49
CA ALA A 2 58.69 -36.20 -17.51
C ALA A 2 57.36 -36.54 -18.24
N THR A 3 56.58 -37.39 -17.58
CA THR A 3 55.18 -37.71 -17.86
C THR A 3 54.28 -36.56 -17.41
N GLY A 4 53.48 -36.00 -18.32
CA GLY A 4 52.40 -35.06 -17.99
C GLY A 4 51.05 -35.73 -18.19
N ALA A 5 50.48 -36.27 -17.12
CA ALA A 5 49.12 -36.79 -17.10
C ALA A 5 48.14 -35.62 -16.88
N PHE A 6 47.40 -35.24 -17.92
CA PHE A 6 46.23 -34.37 -17.77
C PHE A 6 45.03 -35.24 -17.42
N GLY A 7 44.74 -35.33 -16.12
CA GLY A 7 43.44 -35.77 -15.62
C GLY A 7 42.45 -34.62 -15.70
N ALA A 8 41.41 -34.77 -16.52
CA ALA A 8 40.19 -33.97 -16.45
C ALA A 8 39.01 -34.94 -16.41
N GLY A 9 38.43 -35.09 -15.22
CA GLY A 9 37.25 -35.90 -14.99
C GLY A 9 36.05 -35.32 -15.71
N ALA A 10 35.64 -35.96 -16.80
CA ALA A 10 34.33 -35.77 -17.40
C ALA A 10 33.32 -36.71 -16.73
N ASN A 11 32.84 -36.36 -15.54
CA ASN A 11 31.67 -37.01 -14.93
C ASN A 11 30.37 -36.40 -15.49
N GLY A 12 30.26 -36.37 -16.81
CA GLY A 12 29.00 -36.05 -17.49
C GLY A 12 28.21 -37.34 -17.65
N LYS A 13 27.24 -37.60 -16.77
CA LYS A 13 26.25 -38.65 -17.04
C LYS A 13 25.59 -38.35 -18.40
N PRO A 14 25.46 -39.34 -19.30
CA PRO A 14 24.73 -39.13 -20.54
C PRO A 14 23.29 -38.72 -20.20
N VAL A 15 22.88 -37.55 -20.68
CA VAL A 15 21.51 -37.05 -20.52
C VAL A 15 20.58 -37.99 -21.29
N ASP A 16 19.69 -38.68 -20.59
CA ASP A 16 18.70 -39.54 -21.23
C ASP A 16 17.66 -38.66 -21.93
N VAL A 17 17.73 -38.64 -23.27
CA VAL A 17 16.84 -37.87 -24.12
C VAL A 17 15.38 -38.32 -23.96
N ALA A 18 15.13 -39.57 -23.57
CA ALA A 18 13.79 -40.06 -23.30
C ALA A 18 13.23 -39.48 -21.98
N GLU A 19 14.06 -39.37 -20.94
CA GLU A 19 13.70 -38.73 -19.67
C GLU A 19 13.39 -37.25 -19.88
N LEU A 20 14.22 -36.54 -20.65
CA LEU A 20 14.00 -35.14 -20.95
C LEU A 20 12.71 -34.91 -21.76
N LYS A 21 12.41 -35.79 -22.72
CA LYS A 21 11.14 -35.74 -23.48
C LYS A 21 9.92 -36.00 -22.59
N ALA A 22 10.01 -36.94 -21.65
CA ALA A 22 8.94 -37.21 -20.71
C ALA A 22 8.69 -36.00 -19.79
N GLU A 23 9.75 -35.32 -19.35
CA GLU A 23 9.64 -34.13 -18.50
C GLU A 23 9.07 -32.93 -19.25
N ILE A 24 9.46 -32.71 -20.52
CA ILE A 24 8.84 -31.68 -21.37
C ILE A 24 7.34 -31.91 -21.51
N ALA A 25 6.91 -33.15 -21.78
CA ALA A 25 5.49 -33.47 -21.90
C ALA A 25 4.70 -33.23 -20.60
N ARG A 26 5.32 -33.51 -19.44
CA ARG A 26 4.76 -33.19 -18.12
C ARG A 26 4.62 -31.68 -17.91
N LEU A 27 5.67 -30.93 -18.23
CA LEU A 27 5.68 -29.47 -18.10
C LEU A 27 4.64 -28.82 -19.01
N GLU A 28 4.50 -29.26 -20.26
CA GLU A 28 3.47 -28.76 -21.18
C GLU A 28 2.05 -29.00 -20.66
N THR A 29 1.83 -30.14 -20.00
CA THR A 29 0.53 -30.46 -19.39
C THR A 29 0.28 -29.57 -18.17
N ALA A 30 1.30 -29.34 -17.33
CA ALA A 30 1.22 -28.45 -16.18
C ALA A 30 0.94 -26.99 -16.59
N VAL A 31 1.61 -26.50 -17.65
CA VAL A 31 1.38 -25.15 -18.20
C VAL A 31 -0.05 -25.01 -18.72
N ARG A 32 -0.57 -26.01 -19.44
CA ARG A 32 -1.96 -25.99 -19.90
C ARG A 32 -2.95 -25.92 -18.74
N ARG A 33 -2.72 -26.68 -17.67
CA ARG A 33 -3.57 -26.63 -16.47
C ARG A 33 -3.48 -25.25 -15.79
N ALA A 34 -2.28 -24.72 -15.60
CA ALA A 34 -2.08 -23.41 -15.00
C ALA A 34 -2.76 -22.29 -15.81
N ALA A 35 -2.78 -22.40 -17.15
CA ALA A 35 -3.48 -21.44 -18.00
C ALA A 35 -5.00 -21.46 -17.80
N ILE A 36 -5.59 -22.64 -17.59
CA ILE A 36 -7.02 -22.79 -17.28
C ILE A 36 -7.33 -22.20 -15.90
N GLU A 37 -6.52 -22.52 -14.89
CA GLU A 37 -6.67 -21.98 -13.52
C GLU A 37 -6.55 -20.45 -13.50
N LYS A 38 -5.56 -19.89 -14.21
CA LYS A 38 -5.40 -18.44 -14.39
C LYS A 38 -6.66 -17.81 -15.00
N LYS A 39 -7.23 -18.43 -16.04
CA LYS A 39 -8.44 -17.92 -16.70
C LYS A 39 -9.65 -17.94 -15.75
N ALA A 40 -9.80 -18.98 -14.95
CA ALA A 40 -10.86 -19.06 -13.94
C ALA A 40 -10.72 -17.97 -12.87
N LEU A 41 -9.50 -17.71 -12.39
CA LEU A 41 -9.22 -16.64 -11.42
C LEU A 41 -9.54 -15.25 -12.00
N LEU A 42 -9.14 -14.99 -13.25
CA LEU A 42 -9.42 -13.72 -13.91
C LEU A 42 -10.93 -13.46 -14.05
N ASN A 43 -11.71 -14.48 -14.43
CA ASN A 43 -13.17 -14.37 -14.49
C ASN A 43 -13.78 -14.06 -13.12
N ARG A 44 -13.27 -14.68 -12.05
CA ARG A 44 -13.76 -14.44 -10.69
C ARG A 44 -13.42 -13.04 -10.18
N ILE A 45 -12.25 -12.51 -10.54
CA ILE A 45 -11.88 -11.12 -10.25
C ILE A 45 -12.84 -10.15 -10.96
N ALA A 46 -13.16 -10.40 -12.24
CA ALA A 46 -14.10 -9.58 -13.00
C ALA A 46 -15.51 -9.59 -12.36
N GLU A 47 -15.99 -10.77 -11.93
CA GLU A 47 -17.28 -10.91 -11.25
C GLU A 47 -17.31 -10.16 -9.91
N MET A 48 -16.25 -10.27 -9.10
CA MET A 48 -16.17 -9.54 -7.83
C MET A 48 -16.15 -8.03 -8.05
N ARG A 49 -15.50 -7.55 -9.10
CA ARG A 49 -15.48 -6.13 -9.44
C ARG A 49 -16.86 -5.61 -9.83
N GLY A 50 -17.60 -6.34 -10.69
CA GLY A 50 -18.96 -5.95 -11.05
C GLY A 50 -19.89 -5.87 -9.85
N LYS A 51 -19.84 -6.87 -8.94
CA LYS A 51 -20.63 -6.84 -7.69
C LYS A 51 -20.27 -5.67 -6.78
N ALA A 52 -19.00 -5.26 -6.75
CA ALA A 52 -18.56 -4.10 -5.98
C ALA A 52 -19.10 -2.80 -6.58
N GLU A 53 -19.12 -2.67 -7.91
CA GLU A 53 -19.68 -1.52 -8.63
C GLU A 53 -21.21 -1.42 -8.41
N ASP A 54 -21.94 -2.54 -8.50
CA ASP A 54 -23.39 -2.60 -8.19
C ASP A 54 -23.70 -2.22 -6.73
N ALA A 55 -22.88 -2.69 -5.78
CA ALA A 55 -23.04 -2.37 -4.36
C ALA A 55 -22.82 -0.87 -4.08
N VAL A 56 -21.87 -0.24 -4.78
CA VAL A 56 -21.60 1.19 -4.67
C VAL A 56 -22.76 2.01 -5.26
N ASP A 57 -23.33 1.61 -6.40
CA ASP A 57 -24.45 2.33 -7.03
C ASP A 57 -25.75 2.22 -6.19
N SER A 58 -25.97 1.06 -5.57
CA SER A 58 -27.07 0.86 -4.62
C SER A 58 -26.91 1.68 -3.33
N MET A 59 -25.69 2.08 -2.97
CA MET A 59 -25.41 2.91 -1.79
C MET A 59 -25.57 4.42 -2.08
N VAL A 60 -25.44 4.83 -3.36
CA VAL A 60 -25.66 6.21 -3.82
C VAL A 60 -27.15 6.50 -4.09
N THR A 61 -27.97 5.49 -4.39
CA THR A 61 -29.41 5.64 -4.68
C THR A 61 -30.33 5.32 -3.50
N GLY A 62 -29.77 5.02 -2.32
CA GLY A 62 -30.51 4.73 -1.10
C GLY A 62 -31.32 5.93 -0.59
N SER A 63 -32.58 6.00 -1.03
CA SER A 63 -33.63 6.77 -0.35
C SER A 63 -33.60 6.42 1.13
N LEU A 64 -33.28 7.41 1.97
CA LEU A 64 -33.50 7.31 3.41
C LEU A 64 -34.98 6.92 3.62
N PRO A 65 -35.30 5.87 4.40
CA PRO A 65 -36.68 5.58 4.72
C PRO A 65 -37.26 6.77 5.48
N SER A 66 -38.30 7.39 4.90
CA SER A 66 -39.13 8.37 5.59
C SER A 66 -39.73 7.68 6.82
N ILE A 67 -39.12 7.94 7.98
CA ILE A 67 -39.70 7.67 9.29
C ILE A 67 -40.94 8.54 9.46
N SER A 68 -42.06 8.07 8.92
CA SER A 68 -43.40 8.57 9.25
C SER A 68 -43.81 7.98 10.61
N GLY A 69 -43.10 8.40 11.65
CA GLY A 69 -43.47 8.14 13.04
C GLY A 69 -44.21 9.35 13.59
N ASN A 70 -45.48 9.16 13.92
CA ASN A 70 -46.28 10.14 14.65
C ASN A 70 -45.65 10.38 16.03
N MET A 71 -44.82 11.42 16.15
CA MET A 71 -44.20 11.85 17.39
C MET A 71 -45.25 12.58 18.24
N PRO A 72 -45.46 12.24 19.52
CA PRO A 72 -46.22 13.11 20.41
C PRO A 72 -45.46 14.43 20.55
N ALA A 73 -46.18 15.56 20.52
CA ALA A 73 -45.64 16.90 20.59
C ALA A 73 -44.65 17.04 21.77
N GLY A 74 -43.37 16.93 21.45
CA GLY A 74 -42.26 17.22 22.34
C GLY A 74 -42.18 18.72 22.53
N GLN A 75 -42.04 19.12 23.80
CA GLN A 75 -41.88 20.50 24.24
C GLN A 75 -40.84 21.26 23.41
N PRO A 76 -40.98 22.59 23.24
CA PRO A 76 -40.01 23.40 22.53
C PRO A 76 -38.62 23.25 23.17
N MET A 77 -37.65 22.74 22.41
CA MET A 77 -36.26 22.74 22.85
C MET A 77 -35.80 24.19 23.02
N PRO A 78 -35.14 24.55 24.13
CA PRO A 78 -34.62 25.89 24.33
C PRO A 78 -33.50 26.16 23.32
N ALA A 79 -33.63 27.29 22.61
CA ALA A 79 -32.70 27.77 21.57
C ALA A 79 -31.26 28.03 22.07
N GLY A 80 -30.98 27.87 23.36
CA GLY A 80 -29.66 28.10 23.96
C GLY A 80 -28.73 26.87 24.02
N THR A 81 -29.21 25.69 23.59
CA THR A 81 -28.43 24.45 23.74
C THR A 81 -27.18 24.43 22.86
N GLN A 82 -27.23 25.01 21.65
CA GLN A 82 -26.08 25.03 20.74
C GLN A 82 -24.95 25.95 21.23
N ASP A 83 -25.31 27.12 21.76
CA ASP A 83 -24.32 28.06 22.31
C ASP A 83 -23.73 27.54 23.62
N ALA A 84 -24.55 26.89 24.47
CA ALA A 84 -24.06 26.23 25.67
C ALA A 84 -23.09 25.07 25.37
N ILE A 85 -23.34 24.29 24.31
CA ILE A 85 -22.43 23.24 23.84
C ILE A 85 -21.14 23.84 23.28
N ARG A 86 -21.22 24.92 22.49
CA ARG A 86 -20.05 25.60 21.91
C ARG A 86 -19.16 26.20 23.01
N ASP A 87 -19.77 26.82 24.02
CA ASP A 87 -19.07 27.37 25.18
C ASP A 87 -18.44 26.28 26.06
N ALA A 88 -19.15 25.16 26.25
CA ALA A 88 -18.60 24.01 26.98
C ALA A 88 -17.38 23.42 26.26
N LEU A 89 -17.45 23.29 24.93
CA LEU A 89 -16.36 22.80 24.09
C LEU A 89 -15.16 23.76 24.06
N ALA A 90 -15.41 25.08 24.04
CA ALA A 90 -14.36 26.10 24.11
C ALA A 90 -13.64 26.09 25.47
N ARG A 91 -14.39 25.93 26.57
CA ARG A 91 -13.82 25.81 27.92
C ARG A 91 -13.01 24.53 28.10
N SER A 92 -13.47 23.40 27.57
CA SER A 92 -12.70 22.14 27.62
C SER A 92 -11.43 22.26 26.78
N ALA A 93 -11.50 22.79 25.56
CA ALA A 93 -10.34 23.00 24.70
C ALA A 93 -9.30 23.94 25.35
N ALA A 94 -9.74 25.03 25.98
CA ALA A 94 -8.86 25.93 26.72
C ALA A 94 -8.21 25.25 27.95
N ALA A 95 -8.96 24.40 28.66
CA ALA A 95 -8.44 23.64 29.79
C ALA A 95 -7.42 22.57 29.34
N ASP A 96 -7.64 21.94 28.18
CA ASP A 96 -6.73 20.94 27.63
C ASP A 96 -5.44 21.60 27.10
N LEU A 97 -5.54 22.78 26.46
CA LEU A 97 -4.39 23.60 26.08
C LEU A 97 -3.59 24.06 27.32
N ALA A 98 -4.28 24.51 28.38
CA ALA A 98 -3.65 24.93 29.63
C ALA A 98 -2.95 23.77 30.37
N ARG A 99 -3.42 22.54 30.19
CA ARG A 99 -2.81 21.31 30.73
C ARG A 99 -1.76 20.70 29.80
N GLY A 100 -1.51 21.29 28.62
CA GLY A 100 -0.62 20.73 27.61
C GLY A 100 -1.08 19.37 27.06
N GLN A 101 -2.38 19.05 27.16
CA GLN A 101 -2.96 17.75 26.84
C GLN A 101 -3.38 17.61 25.37
N THR A 102 -3.41 18.70 24.61
CA THR A 102 -3.66 18.67 23.16
C THR A 102 -2.38 18.32 22.38
N ARG A 103 -1.94 17.06 22.46
CA ARG A 103 -1.13 16.51 21.36
C ARG A 103 -2.06 16.19 20.19
N VAL A 104 -2.31 17.18 19.34
CA VAL A 104 -2.83 16.91 18.00
C VAL A 104 -1.76 16.07 17.30
N THR A 105 -2.00 14.78 17.16
CA THR A 105 -1.12 13.92 16.37
C THR A 105 -1.51 14.12 14.92
N GLU A 106 -0.80 14.99 14.21
CA GLU A 106 -0.98 15.13 12.77
C GLU A 106 -0.45 13.87 12.09
N THR A 107 -1.36 12.97 11.70
CA THR A 107 -1.03 11.84 10.83
C THR A 107 -0.61 12.39 9.48
N ARG A 108 0.67 12.21 9.14
CA ARG A 108 1.19 12.53 7.82
C ARG A 108 1.16 11.26 6.96
N PHE A 109 1.30 11.43 5.67
CA PHE A 109 1.29 10.35 4.68
C PHE A 109 2.53 10.45 3.79
N ALA A 110 2.84 9.37 3.10
CA ALA A 110 3.89 9.33 2.10
C ALA A 110 3.55 8.29 1.03
N VAL A 111 4.32 8.30 -0.05
CA VAL A 111 4.25 7.27 -1.09
C VAL A 111 5.51 6.43 -1.02
N GLU A 112 5.39 5.16 -0.68
CA GLU A 112 6.47 4.18 -0.81
C GLU A 112 6.71 3.90 -2.29
N VAL A 113 7.96 4.06 -2.75
CA VAL A 113 8.34 3.92 -4.16
C VAL A 113 9.40 2.85 -4.39
N ALA A 114 10.10 2.40 -3.34
CA ALA A 114 11.03 1.29 -3.42
C ALA A 114 11.30 0.67 -2.05
N ALA A 115 11.88 -0.54 -2.05
CA ALA A 115 12.43 -1.19 -0.87
C ALA A 115 13.81 -1.77 -1.19
N GLY A 116 14.66 -1.91 -0.16
CA GLY A 116 16.02 -2.40 -0.30
C GLY A 116 16.68 -2.70 1.05
N HIS A 117 17.96 -3.04 1.01
CA HIS A 117 18.73 -3.41 2.21
C HIS A 117 19.90 -2.46 2.48
N SER A 118 20.08 -1.41 1.68
CA SER A 118 21.11 -0.39 1.91
C SER A 118 20.65 1.01 1.52
N LEU A 119 21.14 2.02 2.25
CA LEU A 119 20.83 3.43 1.97
C LEU A 119 21.39 3.88 0.62
N SER A 120 22.54 3.37 0.20
CA SER A 120 23.14 3.70 -1.10
C SER A 120 22.28 3.20 -2.26
N GLN A 121 21.70 2.00 -2.15
CA GLN A 121 20.75 1.46 -3.11
C GLN A 121 19.51 2.34 -3.21
N LEU A 122 18.90 2.68 -2.06
CA LEU A 122 17.71 3.54 -2.04
C LEU A 122 17.99 4.92 -2.61
N ARG A 123 19.16 5.51 -2.33
CA ARG A 123 19.52 6.83 -2.87
C ARG A 123 19.67 6.81 -4.40
N SER A 124 20.31 5.78 -4.95
CA SER A 124 20.41 5.60 -6.39
C SER A 124 19.03 5.40 -7.06
N GLN A 125 18.14 4.65 -6.41
CA GLN A 125 16.76 4.47 -6.86
C GLN A 125 15.96 5.79 -6.82
N TRP A 126 16.09 6.56 -5.74
CA TRP A 126 15.47 7.88 -5.62
C TRP A 126 15.91 8.80 -6.74
N ASP A 127 17.23 8.94 -6.95
CA ASP A 127 17.78 9.81 -7.98
C ASP A 127 17.25 9.46 -9.38
N THR A 128 17.07 8.15 -9.65
CA THR A 128 16.52 7.66 -10.90
C THR A 128 15.03 7.99 -11.04
N LEU A 129 14.24 7.71 -10.00
CA LEU A 129 12.79 7.97 -9.98
C LEU A 129 12.46 9.46 -10.01
N ALA A 130 13.15 10.27 -9.21
CA ALA A 130 12.95 11.71 -9.12
C ALA A 130 13.30 12.41 -10.44
N ARG A 131 14.32 11.93 -11.18
CA ARG A 131 14.59 12.42 -12.54
C ARG A 131 13.51 12.01 -13.54
N ALA A 132 13.05 10.77 -13.51
CA ALA A 132 12.02 10.26 -14.42
C ALA A 132 10.64 10.91 -14.19
N HIS A 133 10.34 11.29 -12.95
CA HIS A 133 9.04 11.81 -12.52
C HIS A 133 9.16 13.17 -11.82
N SER A 134 10.02 14.06 -12.31
CA SER A 134 10.32 15.34 -11.65
C SER A 134 9.10 16.19 -11.34
N GLY A 135 8.09 16.19 -12.21
CA GLY A 135 6.83 16.91 -11.99
C GLY A 135 5.90 16.30 -10.93
N LEU A 136 6.13 15.04 -10.50
CA LEU A 136 5.36 14.38 -9.45
C LEU A 136 6.15 14.24 -8.14
N LEU A 137 7.42 13.87 -8.24
CA LEU A 137 8.28 13.56 -7.08
C LEU A 137 9.19 14.72 -6.67
N GLY A 138 9.47 15.68 -7.57
CA GLY A 138 10.45 16.74 -7.32
C GLY A 138 10.09 17.73 -6.22
N GLN A 139 8.83 17.73 -5.77
CA GLN A 139 8.33 18.56 -4.67
C GLN A 139 8.40 17.86 -3.30
N PHE A 140 8.81 16.59 -3.26
CA PHE A 140 8.84 15.79 -2.04
C PHE A 140 10.27 15.42 -1.66
N ASP A 141 10.51 15.29 -0.36
CA ASP A 141 11.78 14.82 0.15
C ASP A 141 11.86 13.28 0.11
N PRO A 142 13.05 12.70 -0.16
CA PRO A 142 13.28 11.28 0.07
C PRO A 142 13.36 10.98 1.56
N LEU A 143 12.46 10.12 2.02
CA LEU A 143 12.41 9.65 3.40
C LEU A 143 12.67 8.14 3.45
N VAL A 144 13.17 7.65 4.59
CA VAL A 144 13.43 6.22 4.80
C VAL A 144 12.62 5.73 5.99
N HIS A 145 11.91 4.62 5.78
CA HIS A 145 11.24 3.87 6.83
C HIS A 145 11.95 2.53 7.02
N VAL A 146 12.32 2.21 8.25
CA VAL A 146 12.89 0.92 8.63
C VAL A 146 11.75 -0.01 9.04
N ASP A 147 11.63 -1.12 8.33
CA ASP A 147 10.66 -2.18 8.59
C ASP A 147 11.44 -3.40 9.11
N GLU A 148 11.12 -3.86 10.31
CA GLU A 148 11.79 -5.00 10.95
C GLU A 148 10.78 -6.09 11.23
N ASP A 149 11.05 -7.30 10.72
CA ASP A 149 10.24 -8.48 10.95
C ASP A 149 11.12 -9.68 11.36
N ASN A 150 10.49 -10.84 11.56
CA ASN A 150 11.20 -12.08 11.92
C ASN A 150 12.20 -12.56 10.85
N ARG A 151 12.21 -11.96 9.66
CA ARG A 151 13.10 -12.29 8.52
C ARG A 151 14.23 -11.27 8.38
N GLY A 152 14.19 -10.15 9.08
CA GLY A 152 15.27 -9.17 9.18
C GLY A 152 14.78 -7.74 8.98
N VAL A 153 15.74 -6.87 8.60
CA VAL A 153 15.49 -5.44 8.40
C VAL A 153 15.39 -5.12 6.90
N THR A 154 14.31 -4.45 6.53
CA THR A 154 14.07 -3.90 5.18
C THR A 154 13.96 -2.38 5.26
N LEU A 155 14.64 -1.68 4.36
CA LEU A 155 14.55 -0.23 4.23
C LEU A 155 13.55 0.10 3.12
N ARG A 156 12.57 0.94 3.42
CA ARG A 156 11.58 1.43 2.47
C ARG A 156 11.86 2.90 2.14
N LEU A 157 11.91 3.21 0.85
CA LEU A 157 12.06 4.56 0.32
C LEU A 157 10.69 5.19 0.12
N LEU A 158 10.47 6.33 0.74
CA LEU A 158 9.22 7.08 0.70
C LEU A 158 9.44 8.46 0.07
N ALA A 159 8.43 8.95 -0.66
CA ALA A 159 8.29 10.33 -1.09
C ALA A 159 7.27 11.03 -0.20
N GLY A 160 7.68 12.06 0.54
CA GLY A 160 6.77 12.80 1.42
C GLY A 160 7.49 13.89 2.22
N PRO A 161 6.88 14.41 3.30
CA PRO A 161 5.57 14.05 3.85
C PRO A 161 4.41 14.78 3.15
N MET A 162 3.23 14.14 3.17
CA MET A 162 1.98 14.67 2.64
C MET A 162 0.98 14.87 3.78
N ALA A 163 0.19 15.94 3.72
CA ALA A 163 -0.74 16.30 4.80
C ALA A 163 -2.01 15.43 4.82
N ASN A 164 -2.35 14.81 3.69
CA ASN A 164 -3.58 14.04 3.55
C ASN A 164 -3.31 12.69 2.86
N ALA A 165 -4.22 11.73 3.06
CA ALA A 165 -4.12 10.41 2.44
C ALA A 165 -4.46 10.44 0.94
N ALA A 166 -5.35 11.35 0.53
CA ALA A 166 -5.85 11.44 -0.85
C ALA A 166 -4.73 11.82 -1.82
N ASP A 167 -3.89 12.80 -1.49
CA ASP A 167 -2.73 13.24 -2.26
C ASP A 167 -1.74 12.07 -2.43
N ALA A 168 -1.51 11.29 -1.38
CA ALA A 168 -0.63 10.11 -1.46
C ALA A 168 -1.19 9.05 -2.41
N VAL A 169 -2.50 8.80 -2.35
CA VAL A 169 -3.18 7.89 -3.28
C VAL A 169 -3.11 8.41 -4.72
N ASP A 170 -3.35 9.70 -4.94
CA ASP A 170 -3.33 10.33 -6.26
C ASP A 170 -1.94 10.33 -6.88
N VAL A 171 -0.91 10.70 -6.12
CA VAL A 171 0.49 10.62 -6.56
C VAL A 171 0.86 9.18 -6.90
N CYS A 172 0.51 8.22 -6.05
CA CYS A 172 0.79 6.82 -6.33
C CYS A 172 0.03 6.30 -7.56
N ALA A 173 -1.23 6.67 -7.75
CA ALA A 173 -2.00 6.31 -8.94
C ALA A 173 -1.34 6.82 -10.22
N ARG A 174 -0.86 8.07 -10.21
CA ARG A 174 -0.14 8.67 -11.36
C ARG A 174 1.18 7.95 -11.65
N LEU A 175 1.93 7.54 -10.63
CA LEU A 175 3.15 6.74 -10.80
C LEU A 175 2.85 5.34 -11.37
N ARG A 176 1.78 4.69 -10.90
CA ARG A 176 1.37 3.38 -11.43
C ARG A 176 0.97 3.43 -12.89
N ASN A 177 0.39 4.54 -13.34
CA ASN A 177 0.07 4.75 -14.75
C ASN A 177 1.31 4.83 -15.65
N THR A 178 2.50 5.09 -15.09
CA THR A 178 3.78 5.05 -15.82
C THR A 178 4.54 3.74 -15.62
N GLY A 179 3.92 2.74 -14.98
CA GLY A 179 4.54 1.44 -14.68
C GLY A 179 5.40 1.40 -13.41
N THR A 180 5.41 2.48 -12.63
CA THR A 180 6.15 2.54 -11.36
C THR A 180 5.32 1.90 -10.24
N VAL A 181 5.90 0.95 -9.51
CA VAL A 181 5.27 0.35 -8.34
C VAL A 181 5.31 1.34 -7.18
N CYS A 182 4.19 1.50 -6.47
CA CYS A 182 4.14 2.30 -5.26
C CYS A 182 3.00 1.89 -4.34
N ALA A 183 3.04 2.40 -3.11
CA ALA A 183 1.94 2.30 -2.14
C ALA A 183 1.79 3.63 -1.37
N ALA A 184 0.55 4.08 -1.15
CA ALA A 184 0.28 5.17 -0.21
C ALA A 184 0.29 4.63 1.22
N VAL A 185 1.09 5.24 2.09
CA VAL A 185 1.32 4.77 3.46
C VAL A 185 1.18 5.92 4.47
N PRO A 186 0.68 5.67 5.69
CA PRO A 186 0.84 6.62 6.77
C PRO A 186 2.33 6.76 7.10
N TYR A 187 2.74 7.99 7.42
CA TYR A 187 4.10 8.33 7.81
C TYR A 187 4.07 9.15 9.08
N GLU A 188 4.54 8.57 10.18
CA GLU A 188 4.60 9.25 11.48
C GLU A 188 6.05 9.59 11.88
N GLY A 189 6.99 9.53 10.92
CA GLY A 189 8.42 9.52 11.19
C GLY A 189 8.94 8.10 11.43
N GLN A 190 10.08 8.01 12.12
CA GLN A 190 10.65 6.74 12.57
C GLN A 190 10.16 6.46 14.00
N ARG A 191 9.06 5.70 14.12
CA ARG A 191 8.56 5.27 15.44
C ARG A 191 9.14 3.91 15.79
N LEU A 192 9.86 3.84 16.91
CA LEU A 192 10.22 2.59 17.56
C LEU A 192 9.05 2.15 18.44
N ASN A 193 8.32 1.12 18.01
CA ASN A 193 7.32 0.49 18.84
C ASN A 193 8.03 -0.42 19.84
N ILE A 194 8.37 0.14 21.01
CA ILE A 194 8.91 -0.62 22.13
C ILE A 194 7.72 -1.32 22.80
N ARG A 195 7.71 -2.65 22.80
CA ARG A 195 6.70 -3.45 23.49
C ARG A 195 7.28 -4.08 24.75
#